data_AF-A0A958VTF8-F1
#
_entry.id   AF-A0A958VTF8-F1
#
_cell.length_a   1.000
_cell.length_b   1.000
_cell.length_c   1.000
_cell.angle_alpha   90.00
_cell.angle_beta   90.00
_cell.angle_gamma   90.00
#
_symmetry.space_group_name_H-M   'P 1'
#
loop_
_entity.id
_entity.type
_entity.pdbx_description
1 polymer ?
#
loop_
_entity_poly.entity_id
_entity_poly.type
_entity_poly.pdbx_seq_one_letter_code
_entity_poly.pdbx_strand_id
1 'polypeptide(L)'
;MSSVTMKKMLTIEGDGKRSLQELILSKDRAKLQWEVLQVTYANRLNEVPAKGTTIELVPIGNHCLGTTFLNHNHLITPELSASFDRLSKQVDGFYFGRYDLRAASFEDLEKGNVKVMELNGCGAEPSHIYHPGASFFKAMADLFVHWRTIYSISAANHKKGVPYLSLKEGIQIYKRFKAVTTS
;
A
#
# COMPACT_ATOMS: atom_id res chain seq x y z
N MET A 1 8.06 -4.12 14.15
CA MET A 1 7.46 -3.85 12.82
C MET A 1 7.51 -5.14 11.98
N SER A 2 6.51 -5.44 11.14
CA SER A 2 6.44 -6.70 10.37
C SER A 2 6.47 -6.53 8.84
N SER A 3 6.33 -5.30 8.34
CA SER A 3 6.23 -5.03 6.90
C SER A 3 6.71 -3.61 6.58
N VAL A 4 7.60 -3.48 5.59
CA VAL A 4 7.97 -2.21 4.95
C VAL A 4 7.81 -2.37 3.45
N THR A 5 7.11 -1.44 2.81
CA THR A 5 6.82 -1.50 1.38
C THR A 5 7.09 -0.15 0.74
N MET A 6 7.94 -0.14 -0.28
CA MET A 6 8.15 1.03 -1.13
C MET A 6 7.14 1.00 -2.28
N LYS A 7 6.51 2.14 -2.56
CA LYS A 7 5.56 2.31 -3.68
C LYS A 7 6.30 2.92 -4.86
N LYS A 8 6.44 2.16 -5.95
CA LYS A 8 6.94 2.65 -7.24
C LYS A 8 5.74 2.94 -8.14
N MET A 9 5.50 4.23 -8.42
CA MET A 9 4.36 4.68 -9.23
C MET A 9 4.41 4.08 -10.64
N LEU A 10 3.23 3.99 -11.27
CA LEU A 10 3.14 3.49 -12.63
C LEU A 10 3.69 4.55 -13.58
N THR A 11 4.90 4.32 -14.07
CA THR A 11 5.56 5.21 -15.04
C THR A 11 5.89 4.46 -16.34
N ILE A 12 6.14 5.21 -17.41
CA ILE A 12 6.82 4.73 -18.61
C ILE A 12 8.02 5.61 -18.91
N GLU A 13 8.96 5.09 -19.69
CA GLU A 13 10.11 5.85 -20.18
C GLU A 13 10.01 5.94 -21.71
N GLY A 14 10.14 7.14 -22.24
CA GLY A 14 10.21 7.38 -23.67
C GLY A 14 11.48 6.75 -24.26
N ASP A 15 11.36 6.21 -25.46
CA ASP A 15 12.50 5.68 -26.22
C ASP A 15 12.80 6.50 -27.49
N GLY A 16 12.03 7.57 -27.73
CA GLY A 16 12.14 8.42 -28.91
C GLY A 16 11.67 7.77 -30.21
N LYS A 17 11.01 6.61 -30.15
CA LYS A 17 10.59 5.84 -31.34
C LYS A 17 9.13 5.44 -31.29
N ARG A 18 8.68 4.87 -30.16
CA ARG A 18 7.31 4.38 -29.97
C ARG A 18 6.39 5.49 -29.48
N SER A 19 5.13 5.42 -29.89
CA SER A 19 4.09 6.31 -29.38
C SER A 19 3.80 6.03 -27.90
N LEU A 20 3.17 6.99 -27.22
CA LEU A 20 2.72 6.84 -25.84
C LEU A 20 1.82 5.60 -25.68
N GLN A 21 0.91 5.36 -26.62
CA GLN A 21 0.05 4.18 -26.63
C GLN A 21 0.86 2.88 -26.71
N GLU A 22 1.82 2.79 -27.64
CA GLU A 22 2.66 1.60 -27.79
C GLU A 22 3.49 1.33 -26.54
N LEU A 23 4.02 2.38 -25.90
CA LEU A 23 4.75 2.28 -24.65
C LEU A 23 3.86 1.76 -23.50
N ILE A 24 2.64 2.29 -23.35
CA ILE A 24 1.66 1.83 -22.36
C ILE A 24 1.33 0.34 -22.57
N LEU A 25 0.97 -0.03 -23.80
CA LEU A 25 0.56 -1.40 -24.13
C LEU A 25 1.70 -2.42 -24.05
N SER A 26 2.96 -1.97 -24.12
CA SER A 26 4.14 -2.84 -23.97
C SER A 26 4.49 -3.21 -22.52
N LYS A 27 3.86 -2.56 -21.53
CA LYS A 27 4.16 -2.79 -20.11
C LYS A 27 2.96 -3.42 -19.41
N ASP A 28 3.10 -4.64 -18.92
CA ASP A 28 2.01 -5.44 -18.35
C ASP A 28 1.10 -4.66 -17.38
N ARG A 29 1.69 -4.01 -16.37
CA ARG A 29 0.93 -3.23 -15.38
C ARG A 29 0.21 -2.02 -15.98
N ALA A 30 0.78 -1.38 -16.99
CA ALA A 30 0.16 -0.22 -17.65
C ALA A 30 -0.94 -0.66 -18.61
N LYS A 31 -0.70 -1.75 -19.35
CA LYS A 31 -1.69 -2.38 -20.23
C LYS A 31 -2.97 -2.77 -19.47
N LEU A 32 -2.87 -3.27 -18.24
CA LEU A 32 -4.04 -3.59 -17.40
C LEU A 32 -4.89 -2.35 -17.05
N GLN A 33 -4.34 -1.14 -17.18
CA GLN A 33 -5.04 0.13 -16.92
C GLN A 33 -5.48 0.83 -18.22
N TRP A 34 -5.39 0.15 -19.36
CA TRP A 34 -5.61 0.75 -20.68
C TRP A 34 -6.94 1.50 -20.79
N GLU A 35 -8.04 0.91 -20.30
CA GLU A 35 -9.37 1.50 -20.40
C GLU A 35 -9.46 2.91 -19.78
N VAL A 36 -8.74 3.13 -18.68
CA VAL A 36 -8.68 4.44 -18.02
C VAL A 36 -7.64 5.35 -18.68
N LEU A 37 -6.47 4.79 -19.01
CA LEU A 37 -5.35 5.55 -19.56
C LEU A 37 -5.63 6.08 -20.96
N GLN A 38 -6.34 5.34 -21.81
CA GLN A 38 -6.67 5.79 -23.16
C GLN A 38 -7.56 7.04 -23.15
N VAL A 39 -8.47 7.15 -22.17
CA VAL A 39 -9.31 8.33 -21.99
C VAL A 39 -8.49 9.49 -21.42
N THR A 40 -7.67 9.20 -20.39
CA THR A 40 -6.86 10.21 -19.69
C THR A 40 -5.83 10.86 -20.63
N TYR A 41 -5.23 10.07 -21.52
CA TYR A 41 -4.19 10.52 -22.46
C TYR A 41 -4.67 10.66 -23.90
N ALA A 42 -5.99 10.71 -24.15
CA ALA A 42 -6.58 10.65 -25.50
C ALA A 42 -5.89 11.59 -26.52
N ASN A 43 -5.59 12.83 -26.11
CA ASN A 43 -4.98 13.84 -26.97
C ASN A 43 -3.46 13.65 -27.20
N ARG A 44 -2.85 12.69 -26.51
CA ARG A 44 -1.39 12.48 -26.44
C ARG A 44 -0.96 11.08 -26.87
N LEU A 45 -1.88 10.16 -27.13
CA LEU A 45 -1.59 8.75 -27.40
C LEU A 45 -0.60 8.54 -28.56
N ASN A 46 -0.67 9.40 -29.58
CA ASN A 46 0.19 9.36 -30.77
C ASN A 46 1.52 10.14 -30.60
N GLU A 47 1.71 10.86 -29.48
CA GLU A 47 2.99 11.52 -29.20
C GLU A 47 4.08 10.46 -29.06
N VAL A 48 5.27 10.76 -29.57
CA VAL A 48 6.47 9.94 -29.36
C VAL A 48 7.32 10.62 -28.27
N PRO A 49 7.31 10.13 -27.02
CA PRO A 49 8.09 10.75 -25.96
C PRO A 49 9.58 10.61 -26.23
N ALA A 50 10.32 11.71 -26.04
CA ALA A 50 11.77 11.71 -26.22
C ALA A 50 12.46 10.65 -25.33
N LYS A 51 13.61 10.15 -25.81
CA LYS A 51 14.36 9.11 -25.11
C LYS A 51 14.75 9.58 -23.70
N GLY A 52 14.46 8.78 -22.68
CA GLY A 52 14.77 9.08 -21.28
C GLY A 52 13.72 9.93 -20.56
N THR A 53 12.70 10.43 -21.27
CA THR A 53 11.59 11.15 -20.64
C THR A 53 10.73 10.17 -19.84
N THR A 54 10.68 10.35 -18.52
CA THR A 54 9.78 9.57 -17.66
C THR A 54 8.40 10.24 -17.60
N ILE A 55 7.36 9.49 -17.93
CA ILE A 55 5.96 9.92 -17.79
C ILE A 55 5.32 9.09 -16.69
N GLU A 56 4.84 9.75 -15.64
CA GLU A 56 3.98 9.14 -14.64
C GLU A 56 2.56 9.03 -15.18
N LEU A 57 2.03 7.81 -15.24
CA LEU A 57 0.72 7.48 -15.80
C LEU A 57 -0.40 7.59 -14.76
N VAL A 58 -0.09 7.26 -13.51
CA VAL A 58 -1.04 7.28 -12.39
C VAL A 58 -0.34 7.84 -11.15
N PRO A 59 -0.71 9.05 -10.67
CA PRO A 59 -0.08 9.69 -9.51
C PRO A 59 -0.59 9.17 -8.16
N ILE A 60 -1.20 7.99 -8.15
CA ILE A 60 -1.85 7.39 -6.97
C ILE A 60 -1.14 6.09 -6.63
N GLY A 61 -0.63 6.01 -5.40
CA GLY A 61 0.08 4.85 -4.84
C GLY A 61 -0.80 3.63 -4.53
N ASN A 62 -1.77 3.32 -5.39
CA ASN A 62 -2.67 2.18 -5.27
C ASN A 62 -2.18 1.02 -6.15
N HIS A 63 -2.04 -0.16 -5.55
CA HIS A 63 -1.60 -1.37 -6.24
C HIS A 63 -2.51 -1.76 -7.41
N CYS A 64 -3.84 -1.69 -7.19
CA CYS A 64 -4.85 -2.03 -8.20
C CYS A 64 -4.82 -1.08 -9.40
N LEU A 65 -4.27 0.12 -9.24
CA LEU A 65 -4.08 1.11 -10.30
C LEU A 65 -2.67 1.06 -10.92
N GLY A 66 -1.95 -0.05 -10.73
CA GLY A 66 -0.66 -0.30 -11.37
C GLY A 66 0.57 0.13 -10.57
N THR A 67 0.41 0.73 -9.38
CA THR A 67 1.56 0.99 -8.49
C THR A 67 2.23 -0.33 -8.11
N THR A 68 3.54 -0.38 -8.29
CA THR A 68 4.32 -1.56 -7.90
C THR A 68 4.68 -1.45 -6.42
N PHE A 69 4.29 -2.45 -5.64
CA PHE A 69 4.68 -2.57 -4.25
C PHE A 69 5.98 -3.37 -4.18
N LEU A 70 7.00 -2.82 -3.53
CA LEU A 70 8.31 -3.43 -3.43
C LEU A 70 8.60 -3.79 -1.98
N ASN A 71 8.83 -5.06 -1.70
CA ASN A 71 9.21 -5.53 -0.37
C ASN A 71 10.54 -4.89 0.04
N HIS A 72 10.52 -4.12 1.12
CA HIS A 72 11.68 -3.47 1.71
C HIS A 72 11.86 -3.90 3.18
N ASN A 73 11.43 -5.11 3.54
CA ASN A 73 11.58 -5.64 4.89
C ASN A 73 13.05 -5.71 5.36
N HIS A 74 14.03 -5.66 4.45
CA HIS A 74 15.46 -5.54 4.80
C HIS A 74 15.80 -4.23 5.54
N LEU A 75 14.93 -3.20 5.47
CA LEU A 75 15.06 -1.96 6.23
C LEU A 75 14.56 -2.07 7.67
N ILE A 76 13.93 -3.20 8.06
CA ILE A 76 13.42 -3.37 9.41
C ILE A 76 14.59 -3.59 10.37
N THR A 77 14.98 -2.50 11.03
CA THR A 77 15.97 -2.48 12.11
C THR A 77 15.29 -2.31 13.47
N PRO A 78 15.99 -2.63 14.58
CA PRO A 78 15.54 -2.28 15.93
C PRO A 78 15.27 -0.76 16.07
N GLU A 79 16.10 0.06 15.45
CA GLU A 79 16.03 1.52 15.46
C GLU A 79 14.75 2.02 14.77
N LEU A 80 14.47 1.53 13.56
CA LEU A 80 13.23 1.81 12.83
C LEU A 80 12.01 1.32 13.61
N SER A 81 12.08 0.13 14.20
CA SER A 81 10.97 -0.40 15.01
C SER A 81 10.71 0.46 16.24
N ALA A 82 11.76 0.94 16.92
CA ALA A 82 11.64 1.79 18.09
C ALA A 82 11.11 3.19 17.74
N SER A 83 11.49 3.77 16.59
CA SER A 83 10.97 5.07 16.18
C SER A 83 9.47 5.02 15.88
N PHE A 84 9.00 3.99 15.18
CA PHE A 84 7.56 3.80 14.92
C PHE A 84 6.77 3.37 16.15
N ASP A 85 7.38 2.66 17.12
CA ASP A 85 6.76 2.39 18.41
C ASP A 85 6.50 3.68 19.20
N ARG A 86 7.45 4.63 19.19
CA ARG A 86 7.24 5.97 19.77
C ARG A 86 6.15 6.77 19.07
N LEU A 87 6.02 6.66 17.75
CA LEU A 87 4.92 7.29 17.00
C LEU A 87 3.58 6.64 17.35
N SER A 88 3.53 5.30 17.41
CA SER A 88 2.32 4.53 17.68
C SER A 88 1.77 4.81 19.09
N LYS A 89 2.65 4.91 20.09
CA LYS A 89 2.28 5.20 21.48
C LYS A 89 1.65 6.58 21.71
N GLN A 90 1.73 7.49 20.74
CA GLN A 90 1.04 8.79 20.79
C GLN A 90 -0.45 8.68 20.45
N VAL A 91 -0.88 7.55 19.88
CA VAL A 91 -2.28 7.29 19.54
C VAL A 91 -2.85 6.31 20.56
N ASP A 92 -3.68 6.81 21.46
CA ASP A 92 -4.30 5.97 22.49
C ASP A 92 -5.15 4.85 21.86
N GLY A 93 -5.04 3.65 22.43
CA GLY A 93 -5.72 2.46 21.91
C GLY A 93 -5.18 1.91 20.58
N PHE A 94 -4.09 2.45 20.02
CA PHE A 94 -3.49 1.96 18.79
C PHE A 94 -2.41 0.89 19.07
N TYR A 95 -2.72 -0.35 18.69
CA TYR A 95 -1.84 -1.50 18.89
C TYR A 95 -1.39 -2.15 17.57
N PHE A 96 -2.08 -1.83 16.48
CA PHE A 96 -1.89 -2.51 15.21
C PHE A 96 -2.41 -1.69 14.04
N GLY A 97 -1.62 -1.59 12.99
CA GLY A 97 -2.02 -0.88 11.79
C GLY A 97 -0.89 -0.71 10.78
N ARG A 98 -1.14 0.13 9.79
CA ARG A 98 -0.18 0.48 8.73
C ARG A 98 -0.11 2.00 8.58
N TYR A 99 1.11 2.51 8.54
CA TYR A 99 1.38 3.89 8.16
C TYR A 99 1.62 3.98 6.65
N ASP A 100 0.87 4.84 5.99
CA ASP A 100 1.23 5.35 4.67
C ASP A 100 1.86 6.73 4.89
N LEU A 101 3.11 6.92 4.45
CA LEU A 101 3.93 8.08 4.80
C LEU A 101 4.88 8.47 3.68
N ARG A 102 5.55 9.61 3.85
CA ARG A 102 6.71 10.04 3.06
C ARG A 102 7.88 10.37 3.98
N ALA A 103 9.08 10.05 3.53
CA ALA A 103 10.34 10.41 4.19
C ALA A 103 11.27 11.05 3.14
N ALA A 104 12.14 11.97 3.54
CA ALA A 104 13.10 12.59 2.63
C ALA A 104 14.26 11.63 2.30
N SER A 105 14.57 10.69 3.18
CA SER A 105 15.61 9.69 3.03
C SER A 105 15.29 8.42 3.83
N PHE A 106 16.04 7.34 3.60
CA PHE A 106 15.95 6.13 4.44
C PHE A 106 16.46 6.39 5.88
N GLU A 107 17.42 7.29 6.04
CA GLU A 107 17.91 7.70 7.36
C GLU A 107 16.81 8.44 8.16
N ASP A 108 16.07 9.33 7.50
CA ASP A 108 14.92 10.00 8.11
C ASP A 108 13.81 9.01 8.45
N LEU A 109 13.56 8.02 7.58
CA LEU A 109 12.62 6.95 7.85
C LEU A 109 12.99 6.19 9.14
N GLU A 110 14.25 5.77 9.27
CA GLU A 110 14.75 5.05 10.45
C GLU A 110 14.60 5.88 11.73
N LYS A 111 14.91 7.18 11.68
CA LYS A 111 14.76 8.11 12.81
C LYS A 111 13.29 8.43 13.16
N GLY A 112 12.35 8.11 12.27
CA GLY A 112 10.94 8.47 12.40
C GLY A 112 10.62 9.92 11.99
N ASN A 113 11.55 10.58 11.28
CA ASN A 113 11.37 11.91 10.70
C ASN A 113 10.53 11.81 9.41
N VAL A 114 9.25 11.53 9.59
CA VAL A 114 8.34 11.21 8.48
C VAL A 114 7.12 12.13 8.47
N LYS A 115 6.54 12.29 7.28
CA LYS A 115 5.20 12.86 7.11
C LYS A 115 4.21 11.72 6.96
N VAL A 116 3.42 11.46 8.01
CA VAL A 116 2.32 10.49 7.96
C VAL A 116 1.19 11.06 7.11
N MET A 117 0.77 10.30 6.09
CA MET A 117 -0.32 10.66 5.19
C MET A 117 -1.63 9.98 5.59
N GLU A 118 -1.53 8.73 6.05
CA GLU A 118 -2.67 7.95 6.54
C GLU A 118 -2.20 6.95 7.61
N LEU A 119 -3.03 6.73 8.61
CA LEU A 119 -2.86 5.69 9.62
C LEU A 119 -4.05 4.73 9.54
N ASN A 120 -3.80 3.54 9.01
CA ASN A 120 -4.80 2.48 8.89
C ASN A 120 -4.79 1.59 10.13
N GLY A 121 -5.96 1.15 10.60
CA GLY A 121 -6.11 0.22 11.72
C GLY A 121 -5.95 -1.26 11.34
N CYS A 122 -6.66 -2.15 12.04
CA CYS A 122 -6.55 -3.61 11.89
C CYS A 122 -6.99 -4.19 10.54
N GLY A 123 -7.64 -3.40 9.68
CA GLY A 123 -7.99 -3.82 8.32
C GLY A 123 -6.83 -3.72 7.32
N ALA A 124 -5.65 -3.26 7.73
CA ALA A 124 -4.53 -3.04 6.83
C ALA A 124 -3.71 -4.31 6.57
N GLU A 125 -3.78 -4.85 5.35
CA GLU A 125 -2.97 -6.01 4.95
C GLU A 125 -1.47 -5.66 4.82
N PRO A 126 -0.56 -6.64 5.03
CA PRO A 126 0.86 -6.45 4.85
C PRO A 126 1.22 -6.29 3.36
N SER A 127 1.40 -5.05 2.91
CA SER A 127 1.53 -4.73 1.48
C SER A 127 2.75 -5.35 0.77
N HIS A 128 3.76 -5.84 1.51
CA HIS A 128 4.94 -6.46 0.92
C HIS A 128 4.65 -7.80 0.23
N ILE A 129 3.51 -8.43 0.53
CA ILE A 129 3.09 -9.69 -0.11
C ILE A 129 2.76 -9.51 -1.60
N TYR A 130 2.49 -8.28 -2.04
CA TYR A 130 2.21 -7.94 -3.45
C TYR A 130 3.47 -7.64 -4.27
N HIS A 131 4.65 -7.92 -3.72
CA HIS A 131 5.92 -7.78 -4.44
C HIS A 131 5.94 -8.62 -5.73
N PRO A 132 6.44 -8.09 -6.86
CA PRO A 132 6.65 -8.90 -8.06
C PRO A 132 7.48 -10.16 -7.75
N GLY A 133 6.96 -11.34 -8.07
CA GLY A 133 7.63 -12.60 -7.77
C GLY A 133 7.48 -13.08 -6.33
N ALA A 134 6.62 -12.47 -5.51
CA ALA A 134 6.30 -13.00 -4.19
C ALA A 134 5.72 -14.42 -4.28
N SER A 135 6.18 -15.31 -3.40
CA SER A 135 5.64 -16.67 -3.28
C SER A 135 4.27 -16.62 -2.61
N PHE A 136 3.28 -17.29 -3.22
CA PHE A 136 1.94 -17.45 -2.64
C PHE A 136 1.99 -18.04 -1.23
N PHE A 137 2.76 -19.11 -1.01
CA PHE A 137 2.86 -19.74 0.30
C PHE A 137 3.50 -18.82 1.35
N LYS A 138 4.48 -18.02 0.94
CA LYS A 138 5.09 -17.02 1.83
C LYS A 138 4.09 -15.92 2.19
N ALA A 139 3.38 -15.37 1.20
CA ALA A 139 2.33 -14.38 1.40
C ALA A 139 1.25 -14.89 2.36
N MET A 140 0.81 -16.14 2.20
CA MET A 140 -0.14 -16.77 3.12
C MET A 140 0.41 -16.91 4.53
N ALA A 141 1.68 -17.33 4.69
CA ALA A 141 2.32 -17.39 6.00
C ALA A 141 2.38 -16.02 6.69
N ASP A 142 2.73 -14.97 5.95
CA ASP A 142 2.76 -13.58 6.45
C ASP A 142 1.35 -13.12 6.90
N LEU A 143 0.29 -13.48 6.14
CA LEU A 143 -1.11 -13.22 6.52
C LEU A 143 -1.52 -13.95 7.80
N PHE A 144 -1.13 -15.23 7.97
CA PHE A 144 -1.44 -15.96 9.20
C PHE A 144 -0.77 -15.34 10.44
N VAL A 145 0.48 -14.88 10.32
CA VAL A 145 1.17 -14.14 11.39
C VAL A 145 0.42 -12.85 11.72
N HIS A 146 -0.01 -12.13 10.69
CA HIS A 146 -0.78 -10.90 10.81
C HIS A 146 -2.10 -11.11 11.55
N TRP A 147 -2.90 -12.10 11.14
CA TRP A 147 -4.18 -12.43 11.80
C TRP A 147 -3.99 -12.95 13.24
N ARG A 148 -2.97 -13.78 13.49
CA ARG A 148 -2.64 -14.24 14.85
C ARG A 148 -2.29 -13.06 15.77
N THR A 149 -1.59 -12.07 15.25
CA THR A 149 -1.23 -10.86 16.01
C THR A 149 -2.48 -10.05 16.37
N ILE A 150 -3.36 -9.80 15.39
CA ILE A 150 -4.64 -9.11 15.61
C ILE A 150 -5.50 -9.86 16.64
N TYR A 151 -5.62 -11.19 16.51
CA TYR A 151 -6.34 -12.02 17.48
C TYR A 151 -5.76 -11.88 18.89
N SER A 152 -4.45 -11.94 19.03
CA SER A 152 -3.77 -11.85 20.34
C SER A 152 -4.00 -10.49 21.00
N ILE A 153 -3.95 -9.40 20.23
CA ILE A 153 -4.26 -8.05 20.69
C ILE A 153 -5.73 -7.95 21.12
N SER A 154 -6.66 -8.46 20.30
CA SER A 154 -8.09 -8.46 20.59
C SER A 154 -8.39 -9.21 21.90
N ALA A 155 -7.82 -10.40 22.08
CA ALA A 155 -7.98 -11.18 23.30
C ALA A 155 -7.37 -10.49 24.53
N ALA A 156 -6.22 -9.82 24.38
CA ALA A 156 -5.61 -9.04 25.46
C ALA A 156 -6.46 -7.82 25.85
N ASN A 157 -7.02 -7.10 24.87
CA ASN A 157 -7.93 -5.99 25.13
C ASN A 157 -9.25 -6.45 25.75
N HIS A 158 -9.74 -7.63 25.36
CA HIS A 158 -10.93 -8.22 25.96
C HIS A 158 -10.75 -8.53 27.45
N LYS A 159 -9.57 -9.06 27.82
CA LYS A 159 -9.21 -9.25 29.25
C LYS A 159 -9.15 -7.94 30.04
N LYS A 160 -8.95 -6.81 29.36
CA LYS A 160 -8.99 -5.45 29.96
C LYS A 160 -10.40 -4.84 29.97
N GLY A 161 -11.43 -5.59 29.57
CA GLY A 161 -12.83 -5.17 29.59
C GLY A 161 -13.39 -4.65 28.28
N VAL A 162 -12.63 -4.66 27.17
CA VAL A 162 -13.15 -4.27 25.85
C VAL A 162 -14.02 -5.41 25.28
N PRO A 163 -15.32 -5.21 25.03
CA PRO A 163 -16.15 -6.28 24.49
C PRO A 163 -15.72 -6.66 23.06
N TYR A 164 -15.91 -7.92 22.70
CA TYR A 164 -15.81 -8.31 21.29
C TYR A 164 -16.95 -7.70 20.47
N LEU A 165 -16.69 -7.47 19.19
CA LEU A 165 -17.71 -7.04 18.24
C LEU A 165 -18.80 -8.11 18.17
N SER A 166 -20.05 -7.72 18.44
CA SER A 166 -21.18 -8.63 18.26
C SER A 166 -21.48 -8.86 16.78
N LEU A 167 -22.11 -9.99 16.46
CA LEU A 167 -22.56 -10.28 15.09
C LEU A 167 -23.47 -9.17 14.54
N LYS A 168 -24.34 -8.61 15.40
CA LYS A 168 -25.26 -7.52 15.03
C LYS A 168 -24.49 -6.27 14.61
N GLU A 169 -23.50 -5.86 15.39
CA GLU A 169 -22.65 -4.71 15.06
C GLU A 169 -21.84 -4.97 13.78
N GLY A 170 -21.27 -6.17 13.63
CA GLY A 170 -20.57 -6.58 12.41
C GLY A 170 -21.45 -6.47 11.16
N ILE A 171 -22.69 -6.95 11.22
CA ILE A 171 -23.66 -6.82 10.11
C ILE A 171 -23.97 -5.35 9.83
N GLN A 172 -24.14 -4.51 10.86
CA GLN A 172 -24.41 -3.08 10.68
C GLN A 172 -23.23 -2.35 10.02
N ILE A 173 -21.99 -2.63 10.44
CA ILE A 173 -20.77 -2.09 9.83
C ILE A 173 -20.71 -2.50 8.36
N TYR A 174 -20.92 -3.78 8.06
CA TYR A 174 -20.92 -4.28 6.69
C TYR A 174 -21.98 -3.61 5.81
N LYS A 175 -23.22 -3.45 6.32
CA LYS A 175 -24.29 -2.75 5.59
C LYS A 175 -23.93 -1.30 5.29
N ARG A 176 -23.35 -0.58 6.26
CA ARG A 176 -22.89 0.80 6.07
C ARG A 176 -21.79 0.88 5.01
N PHE A 177 -20.79 0.02 5.09
CA PHE A 177 -19.72 -0.06 4.10
C PHE A 177 -20.28 -0.27 2.69
N LYS A 178 -21.17 -1.27 2.52
CA LYS A 178 -21.77 -1.58 1.22
C LYS A 178 -22.56 -0.39 0.63
N ALA A 179 -23.27 0.37 1.47
CA ALA A 179 -24.04 1.54 1.02
C ALA A 179 -23.15 2.66 0.45
N VAL A 180 -21.91 2.77 0.92
CA VAL A 180 -20.95 3.80 0.46
C VAL A 180 -20.15 3.33 -0.76
N THR A 181 -19.92 2.03 -0.93
CA THR A 181 -19.13 1.49 -2.05
C THR A 181 -19.96 1.05 -3.27
N THR A 182 -21.29 1.07 -3.19
CA THR A 182 -22.19 0.68 -4.31
C THR A 182 -22.83 1.89 -5.01
N SER A 183 -22.38 3.11 -4.67
CA SER A 183 -22.77 4.38 -5.30
C SER A 183 -21.63 4.91 -6.14
#